data_AF-A0A7C4PDK1-F1
#
_entry.id   AF-A0A7C4PDK1-F1
#
_cell.length_a   1.000
_cell.length_b   1.000
_cell.length_c   1.000
_cell.angle_alpha   90.00
_cell.angle_beta   90.00
_cell.angle_gamma   90.00
#
_symmetry.space_group_name_H-M   'P 1'
#
loop_
_entity.id
_entity.type
_entity.pdbx_description
1 polymer ?
#
loop_
_entity_poly.entity_id
_entity_poly.type
_entity_poly.pdbx_seq_one_letter_code
_entity_poly.pdbx_strand_id
1 'polypeptide(L)'
;MAEPEQDRTRLGTGKRLDPETGLPLPTPYPEYLTCSHCGEPEVEVWCFESVVVCHNCGGLILHQPALDCEDCKFCQQDQGDVPDA
;
A
#
# COMPACT_ATOMS: atom_id res chain seq x y z
N MET A 1 -1.30 31.65 26.22
CA MET A 1 -2.32 31.07 25.32
C MET A 1 -1.68 31.09 23.94
N ALA A 2 -1.17 29.95 23.47
CA ALA A 2 -0.54 29.81 22.17
C ALA A 2 -1.41 28.85 21.35
N GLU A 3 -1.83 29.31 20.18
CA GLU A 3 -2.79 28.66 19.29
C GLU A 3 -2.10 27.57 18.44
N PRO A 4 -2.81 26.48 18.05
CA PRO A 4 -2.24 25.42 17.23
C PRO A 4 -2.30 25.78 15.74
N GLU A 5 -1.14 26.05 15.14
CA GLU A 5 -0.97 26.15 13.70
C GLU A 5 -0.89 24.74 13.09
N GLN A 6 -2.04 24.11 12.85
CA GLN A 6 -2.12 22.89 12.04
C GLN A 6 -2.49 23.30 10.61
N ASP A 7 -1.45 23.67 9.86
CA ASP A 7 -1.52 24.00 8.44
C ASP A 7 -1.95 22.79 7.61
N ARG A 8 -2.74 23.10 6.58
CA ARG A 8 -3.55 22.19 5.80
C ARG A 8 -2.74 21.68 4.61
N THR A 9 -3.00 20.41 4.27
CA THR A 9 -2.91 19.89 2.90
C THR A 9 -1.51 19.70 2.32
N ARG A 10 -1.02 18.46 2.35
CA ARG A 10 -0.35 17.84 1.20
C ARG A 10 -0.49 16.32 1.29
N LEU A 11 -1.01 15.73 0.22
CA LEU A 11 -0.79 14.32 -0.09
C LEU A 11 0.72 14.09 -0.05
N GLY A 12 1.22 13.53 1.03
CA GLY A 12 2.59 13.08 1.09
C GLY A 12 2.71 11.87 0.19
N THR A 13 3.47 12.00 -0.89
CA THR A 13 4.31 10.93 -1.45
C THR A 13 5.24 10.45 -0.32
N GLY A 14 4.67 9.72 0.64
CA GLY A 14 5.20 9.61 1.99
C GLY A 14 6.10 8.41 2.11
N LYS A 15 7.42 8.63 1.96
CA LYS A 15 8.41 7.63 2.33
C LYS A 15 8.12 7.10 3.72
N ARG A 16 7.90 5.79 3.84
CA ARG A 16 7.64 5.17 5.14
C ARG A 16 8.92 5.28 5.97
N LEU A 17 8.97 6.21 6.92
CA LEU A 17 10.15 6.44 7.75
C LEU A 17 10.00 5.71 9.10
N ASP A 18 11.11 5.19 9.60
CA ASP A 18 11.19 4.69 10.96
C ASP A 18 11.08 5.85 11.97
N PRO A 19 10.19 5.80 12.97
CA PRO A 19 9.93 6.92 13.87
C PRO A 19 11.08 7.22 14.83
N GLU A 20 11.98 6.26 15.06
CA GLU A 20 13.10 6.40 15.99
C GLU A 20 14.36 6.95 15.29
N THR A 21 14.60 6.51 14.06
CA THR A 21 15.82 6.81 13.29
C THR A 21 15.60 7.82 12.16
N GLY A 22 14.36 8.01 11.71
CA GLY A 22 14.02 8.85 10.56
C GLY A 22 14.53 8.29 9.23
N LEU A 23 15.05 7.06 9.21
CA LEU A 23 15.53 6.39 8.01
C LEU A 23 14.35 5.77 7.22
N PRO A 24 14.44 5.69 5.89
CA PRO A 24 13.44 5.01 5.09
C PRO A 24 13.37 3.52 5.45
N LEU A 25 12.17 3.02 5.72
CA LEU A 25 11.89 1.61 5.93
C LEU A 25 12.06 0.83 4.62
N PRO A 26 12.48 -0.43 4.69
CA PRO A 26 12.66 -1.25 3.50
C PRO A 26 11.31 -1.54 2.82
N THR A 27 11.34 -1.54 1.49
CA THR A 27 10.27 -2.04 0.62
C THR A 27 10.68 -3.39 0.00
N PRO A 28 9.72 -4.30 -0.27
CA PRO A 28 8.31 -4.22 0.08
C PRO A 28 8.05 -4.53 1.56
N TYR A 29 6.91 -4.06 2.06
CA TYR A 29 6.44 -4.32 3.43
C TYR A 29 5.04 -4.95 3.42
N PRO A 30 4.72 -5.77 4.44
CA PRO A 30 3.36 -6.25 4.64
C PRO A 30 2.48 -5.13 5.21
N GLU A 31 1.22 -5.15 4.80
CA GLU A 31 0.10 -4.37 5.30
C GLU A 31 -0.99 -5.35 5.77
N TYR A 32 -1.79 -4.94 6.74
CA TYR A 32 -2.85 -5.78 7.29
C TYR A 32 -4.19 -5.09 7.07
N LEU A 33 -5.08 -5.78 6.37
CA LEU A 33 -6.42 -5.30 6.04
C LEU A 33 -7.49 -6.12 6.74
N THR A 34 -8.63 -5.48 6.98
CA THR A 34 -9.85 -6.16 7.39
C THR A 34 -10.63 -6.66 6.19
N CYS A 35 -10.97 -7.95 6.16
CA CYS A 35 -11.78 -8.56 5.11
C CYS A 35 -13.21 -7.99 5.13
N SER A 36 -13.64 -7.39 4.02
CA SER A 36 -15.02 -6.87 3.89
C SER A 36 -16.09 -7.96 3.79
N HIS A 37 -15.72 -9.23 3.58
CA HIS A 37 -16.66 -10.35 3.45
C HIS A 37 -16.99 -11.01 4.79
N CYS A 38 -15.97 -11.33 5.59
CA CYS A 38 -16.13 -12.03 6.87
C CYS A 38 -15.72 -11.22 8.11
N GLY A 39 -15.10 -10.06 7.94
CA GLY A 39 -14.63 -9.22 9.04
C GLY A 39 -13.27 -9.62 9.64
N GLU A 40 -12.54 -10.57 9.03
CA GLU A 40 -11.20 -10.98 9.48
C GLU A 40 -10.25 -9.78 9.49
N PRO A 41 -9.69 -9.35 10.64
CA PRO A 41 -8.93 -8.10 10.74
C PRO A 41 -7.47 -8.21 10.27
N GLU A 42 -6.93 -9.43 10.17
CA GLU A 42 -5.50 -9.68 9.93
C GLU A 42 -5.26 -10.36 8.57
N VAL A 43 -5.80 -9.80 7.49
CA VAL A 43 -5.45 -10.24 6.13
C VAL A 43 -4.16 -9.54 5.70
N GLU A 44 -3.06 -10.29 5.71
CA GLU A 44 -1.76 -9.83 5.22
C GLU A 44 -1.78 -9.62 3.70
N VAL A 45 -1.36 -8.44 3.25
CA VAL A 45 -1.19 -8.07 1.84
C VAL A 45 0.13 -7.31 1.69
N TRP A 46 0.86 -7.53 0.60
CA TRP A 46 2.07 -6.77 0.34
C TRP A 46 1.74 -5.40 -0.25
N CYS A 47 2.57 -4.38 0.03
CA CYS A 47 2.31 -3.00 -0.40
C CYS A 47 2.18 -2.79 -1.92
N PHE A 48 2.66 -3.74 -2.73
CA PHE A 48 2.54 -3.72 -4.19
C PHE A 48 1.37 -4.57 -4.71
N GLU A 49 0.78 -5.43 -3.88
CA GLU A 49 -0.33 -6.28 -4.30
C GLU A 49 -1.61 -5.46 -4.41
N SER A 50 -2.33 -5.63 -5.52
CA SER A 50 -3.62 -4.96 -5.73
C SER A 50 -4.81 -5.82 -5.30
N VAL A 51 -4.59 -7.13 -5.14
CA VAL A 51 -5.63 -8.10 -4.81
C VAL A 51 -5.04 -9.13 -3.87
N VAL A 52 -5.76 -9.44 -2.80
CA VAL A 52 -5.43 -10.51 -1.86
C VAL A 52 -6.64 -11.40 -1.62
N VAL A 53 -6.42 -12.69 -1.40
CA VAL A 53 -7.46 -13.64 -1.02
C VAL A 53 -7.48 -13.78 0.49
N CYS A 54 -8.63 -13.55 1.11
CA CYS A 54 -8.81 -13.80 2.53
C CYS A 54 -8.58 -15.29 2.84
N HIS A 55 -7.63 -15.60 3.71
CA HIS A 55 -7.34 -16.98 4.11
C HIS A 55 -8.49 -17.64 4.88
N ASN A 56 -9.37 -16.86 5.52
CA ASN A 56 -10.49 -17.35 6.32
C ASN A 56 -11.72 -17.69 5.46
N CYS A 57 -12.16 -16.78 4.59
CA CYS A 57 -13.39 -16.98 3.79
C CYS A 57 -13.15 -17.25 2.30
N GLY A 58 -11.91 -17.11 1.81
CA GLY A 58 -11.60 -17.19 0.37
C GLY A 58 -12.06 -15.97 -0.45
N GLY A 59 -12.62 -14.95 0.21
CA GLY A 59 -13.08 -13.74 -0.45
C GLY A 59 -11.93 -12.91 -1.02
N LEU A 60 -12.12 -12.39 -2.24
CA LEU A 60 -11.19 -11.45 -2.87
C LEU A 60 -11.36 -10.06 -2.24
N ILE A 61 -10.25 -9.49 -1.79
CA ILE A 61 -10.16 -8.14 -1.23
C ILE A 61 -9.31 -7.30 -2.17
N LEU A 62 -9.82 -6.13 -2.52
CA LEU A 62 -9.10 -5.14 -3.32
C LEU A 62 -8.26 -4.28 -2.39
N HIS A 63 -6.96 -4.21 -2.67
CA HIS A 63 -6.00 -3.37 -1.98
C HIS A 63 -5.52 -2.28 -2.95
N GLN A 64 -5.36 -1.05 -2.46
CA GLN A 64 -4.76 0.01 -3.26
C GLN A 64 -3.25 0.00 -3.00
N PRO A 65 -2.42 -0.36 -3.99
CA PRO A 65 -0.98 -0.43 -3.78
C PRO A 65 -0.43 0.94 -3.39
N ALA A 66 0.47 0.95 -2.41
CA ALA A 66 1.08 2.18 -1.92
C ALA A 66 2.01 2.77 -3.00
N LEU A 67 1.88 4.07 -3.28
CA LEU A 67 2.71 4.78 -4.27
C LEU A 67 4.21 4.77 -3.93
N ASP A 68 4.52 4.60 -2.65
CA ASP A 68 5.88 4.56 -2.10
C ASP A 68 6.45 3.13 -2.02
N CYS A 69 5.67 2.11 -2.42
CA CYS A 69 6.15 0.75 -2.50
C CYS A 69 7.05 0.61 -3.74
N GLU A 70 8.32 1.01 -3.59
CA GLU A 70 9.34 0.85 -4.63
C GLU A 70 9.60 -0.66 -4.84
N ASP A 71 9.12 -1.14 -5.98
CA ASP A 71 9.54 -2.34 -6.72
C ASP A 71 8.93 -3.69 -6.29
N CYS A 72 7.76 -4.01 -6.85
CA CYS A 72 7.62 -5.33 -7.45
C CYS A 72 8.34 -5.27 -8.81
N LYS A 73 9.48 -5.96 -8.95
CA LYS A 73 10.19 -6.16 -10.25
C LYS A 73 9.28 -6.66 -11.40
N PHE A 74 8.04 -7.04 -11.11
CA PHE A 74 7.08 -7.61 -12.03
C PHE A 74 5.94 -6.66 -12.45
N CYS A 75 5.71 -5.53 -11.76
CA CYS A 75 4.56 -4.66 -12.09
C CYS A 75 4.75 -3.80 -13.35
N GLN A 76 5.99 -3.60 -13.82
CA GLN A 76 6.28 -2.77 -14.99
C GLN A 76 6.11 -3.49 -16.35
N GLN A 77 5.75 -4.77 -16.37
CA GLN A 77 5.72 -5.54 -17.64
C GLN A 77 4.39 -5.41 -18.43
N ASP A 78 3.32 -4.81 -17.86
CA ASP A 78 1.98 -4.80 -18.48
C ASP A 78 1.39 -3.39 -18.70
N GLN A 79 2.21 -2.43 -19.12
CA GLN A 79 1.71 -1.18 -19.73
C GLN A 79 2.23 -1.02 -21.15
N GLY A 80 1.57 -1.72 -22.08
CA GLY A 80 1.30 -1.21 -23.43
C GLY A 80 2.47 -1.15 -24.40
N ASP A 81 2.82 -2.28 -25.00
CA ASP A 81 3.11 -2.30 -26.44
C ASP A 81 1.80 -2.65 -27.15
N VAL A 82 1.00 -1.63 -27.48
CA VAL A 82 -0.01 -1.78 -28.53
C VAL A 82 0.75 -1.68 -29.85
N PRO A 83 0.89 -2.75 -30.65
CA PRO A 83 1.51 -2.62 -31.96
C PRO A 83 0.60 -1.75 -32.84
N ASP A 84 1.14 -0.59 -33.24
CA ASP A 84 0.57 0.24 -34.31
C ASP A 84 0.61 -0.60 -35.61
N ALA A 85 -0.57 -0.83 -36.18
CA ALA A 85 -0.79 -1.69 -37.35
C ALA A 85 -0.54 -0.97 -38.67
#